data_AF-A0A3B9AEZ9-F1
#
_entry.id   AF-A0A3B9AEZ9-F1
#
_cell.length_a   1.000
_cell.length_b   1.000
_cell.length_c   1.000
_cell.angle_alpha   90.00
_cell.angle_beta   90.00
_cell.angle_gamma   90.00
#
_symmetry.space_group_name_H-M   'P 1'
#
loop_
_entity.id
_entity.type
_entity.pdbx_description
1 polymer ?
#
loop_
_entity_poly.entity_id
_entity_poly.type
_entity_poly.pdbx_seq_one_letter_code
_entity_poly.pdbx_strand_id
1 'polypeptide(L)'
;MYIYDNYDKTLLKERVQQFRRQTAMYLDGDLSDEEFLPLRLQNGLYIQRLAPMLRINIPYGMVSSTQLRKLAHITRTYDKG
;
A
#
# COMPACT_ATOMS: atom_id res chain seq x y z
N MET A 1 20.39 -0.19 6.08
CA MET A 1 18.97 0.21 5.91
C MET A 1 18.87 1.17 4.76
N TYR A 2 17.91 1.00 3.86
CA TYR A 2 17.73 1.94 2.75
C TYR A 2 17.34 3.32 3.28
N ILE A 3 18.04 4.37 2.84
CA ILE A 3 17.82 5.75 3.27
C ILE A 3 17.08 6.46 2.14
N TYR A 4 15.83 6.84 2.41
CA TYR A 4 15.00 7.58 1.47
C TYR A 4 15.47 9.03 1.39
N ASP A 5 15.79 9.49 0.19
CA ASP A 5 16.10 10.88 -0.08
C ASP A 5 14.82 11.72 -0.31
N ASN A 6 14.97 12.98 -0.71
CA ASN A 6 13.83 13.86 -0.98
C ASN A 6 13.08 13.49 -2.27
N TYR A 7 13.80 12.97 -3.27
CA TYR A 7 13.20 12.51 -4.51
C TYR A 7 12.32 11.30 -4.25
N ASP A 8 12.82 10.29 -3.53
CA ASP A 8 12.07 9.08 -3.19
C ASP A 8 10.80 9.43 -2.40
N LYS A 9 10.90 10.33 -1.42
CA LYS A 9 9.75 10.77 -0.62
C LYS A 9 8.70 11.46 -1.47
N THR A 10 9.13 12.25 -2.45
CA THR A 10 8.22 12.95 -3.38
C THR A 10 7.51 11.95 -4.27
N LEU A 11 8.27 11.05 -4.91
CA LEU A 11 7.75 9.99 -5.76
C LEU A 11 6.75 9.09 -5.00
N LEU A 12 7.07 8.71 -3.76
CA LEU A 12 6.16 7.91 -2.93
C LEU A 12 4.86 8.65 -2.63
N LYS A 13 4.92 9.94 -2.30
CA LYS A 13 3.71 10.75 -2.04
C LYS A 13 2.83 10.84 -3.28
N GLU A 14 3.40 11.07 -4.44
CA GLU A 14 2.67 11.13 -5.72
C GLU A 14 1.98 9.80 -6.02
N ARG A 15 2.70 8.68 -5.88
CA ARG A 15 2.13 7.33 -6.06
C ARG A 15 1.00 7.04 -5.08
N VAL A 16 1.15 7.43 -3.81
CA VAL A 16 0.09 7.28 -2.80
C VAL A 16 -1.16 8.07 -3.20
N GLN A 17 -1.01 9.32 -3.68
CA GLN A 17 -2.16 10.11 -4.11
C GLN A 17 -2.81 9.56 -5.37
N GLN A 18 -2.02 9.10 -6.34
CA GLN A 18 -2.51 8.44 -7.53
C GLN A 18 -3.36 7.20 -7.16
N PHE A 19 -2.81 6.31 -6.34
CA PHE A 19 -3.50 5.07 -5.98
C PHE A 19 -4.76 5.33 -5.13
N ARG A 20 -4.72 6.34 -4.25
CA ARG A 20 -5.92 6.79 -3.51
C ARG A 20 -7.04 7.20 -4.47
N ARG A 21 -6.73 8.02 -5.49
CA ARG A 21 -7.74 8.46 -6.47
C ARG A 21 -8.31 7.29 -7.28
N GLN A 22 -7.45 6.38 -7.75
CA GLN A 22 -7.88 5.19 -8.48
C GLN A 22 -8.77 4.28 -7.61
N THR A 23 -8.43 4.15 -6.33
CA THR A 23 -9.25 3.39 -5.37
C THR A 23 -10.60 4.07 -5.12
N ALA A 24 -10.65 5.40 -5.03
CA ALA A 24 -11.91 6.13 -4.89
C ALA A 24 -12.81 5.89 -6.11
N MET A 25 -12.29 6.06 -7.33
CA MET A 25 -13.03 5.78 -8.57
C MET A 25 -13.55 4.34 -8.63
N TYR A 26 -12.74 3.37 -8.19
CA TYR A 26 -13.18 1.98 -8.09
C TYR A 26 -14.35 1.80 -7.11
N LEU A 27 -14.27 2.41 -5.93
CA LEU A 27 -15.34 2.35 -4.92
C LEU A 27 -16.61 3.08 -5.38
N ASP A 28 -16.46 4.13 -6.19
CA ASP A 28 -17.57 4.91 -6.76
C ASP A 28 -18.19 4.22 -8.00
N GLY A 29 -17.56 3.17 -8.52
CA GLY A 29 -18.00 2.40 -9.70
C GLY A 29 -17.55 2.98 -11.04
N ASP A 30 -16.78 4.06 -11.04
CA ASP A 30 -16.21 4.70 -12.23
C ASP A 30 -15.03 3.92 -12.84
N LEU A 31 -14.49 2.94 -12.11
CA LEU A 31 -13.41 2.05 -12.56
C LEU A 31 -13.86 0.59 -12.38
N SER A 32 -13.79 -0.20 -13.44
CA SER A 32 -14.19 -1.61 -13.38
C SER A 32 -13.20 -2.47 -12.59
N ASP A 33 -13.64 -3.66 -12.15
CA ASP A 33 -12.79 -4.67 -11.50
C ASP A 33 -11.58 -5.06 -12.38
N GLU A 34 -11.80 -5.21 -13.68
CA GLU A 34 -10.77 -5.59 -14.65
C GLU A 34 -9.69 -4.51 -14.80
N GLU A 35 -10.08 -3.24 -14.80
CA GLU A 35 -9.16 -2.10 -14.86
C GLU A 35 -8.45 -1.86 -13.52
N PHE A 36 -9.13 -2.11 -12.40
CA PHE A 36 -8.54 -1.94 -11.07
C PHE A 36 -7.56 -3.07 -10.71
N LEU A 37 -7.78 -4.28 -11.23
CA LEU A 37 -6.94 -5.46 -10.98
C LEU A 37 -5.43 -5.18 -11.14
N PRO A 38 -4.92 -4.71 -12.29
CA PRO A 38 -3.48 -4.42 -12.44
C PRO A 38 -3.01 -3.32 -11.49
N LEU A 39 -3.82 -2.30 -11.23
CA LEU A 39 -3.46 -1.17 -10.35
C LEU A 39 -3.27 -1.61 -8.91
N ARG A 40 -4.21 -2.39 -8.36
CA ARG A 40 -4.10 -2.89 -6.99
C ARG A 40 -2.96 -3.88 -6.83
N LEU A 41 -2.71 -4.74 -7.82
CA LEU A 41 -1.62 -5.72 -7.76
C LEU A 41 -0.24 -5.05 -7.80
N GLN A 42 -0.07 -4.02 -8.63
CA GLN A 42 1.16 -3.21 -8.66
C GLN A 42 1.43 -2.52 -7.31
N ASN A 43 0.37 -2.13 -6.60
CA ASN A 43 0.44 -1.51 -5.26
C ASN A 43 0.44 -2.54 -4.12
N GLY A 44 0.49 -3.84 -4.42
CA GLY A 44 0.57 -4.91 -3.42
C GLY A 44 -0.74 -5.20 -2.69
N LEU A 45 -1.88 -4.74 -3.20
CA LEU A 45 -3.20 -5.04 -2.68
C LEU A 45 -3.81 -6.25 -3.40
N TYR A 46 -3.89 -7.36 -2.68
CA TYR A 46 -4.49 -8.61 -3.12
C TYR A 46 -5.87 -8.77 -2.49
N ILE A 47 -6.89 -9.10 -3.27
CA ILE A 47 -8.20 -9.44 -2.72
C ILE A 47 -8.29 -10.97 -2.68
N GLN A 48 -8.29 -11.55 -1.48
CA GLN A 48 -8.53 -12.98 -1.28
C GLN A 48 -10.02 -13.23 -1.06
N ARG A 49 -10.42 -14.50 -1.05
CA ARG A 49 -11.83 -14.91 -0.94
C ARG A 49 -12.54 -14.35 0.30
N LEU A 50 -11.80 -14.09 1.39
CA LEU A 50 -12.37 -13.68 2.68
C LEU A 50 -11.95 -12.27 3.12
N ALA A 51 -10.82 -11.76 2.62
CA ALA A 51 -10.27 -10.46 3.04
C ALA A 51 -9.23 -9.94 2.03
N PRO A 52 -9.01 -8.62 2.00
CA PRO A 52 -7.85 -8.06 1.33
C PRO A 52 -6.55 -8.36 2.11
N MET A 53 -5.45 -8.54 1.38
CA MET A 53 -4.10 -8.70 1.89
C MET A 53 -3.20 -7.62 1.29
N LEU A 54 -2.48 -6.89 2.15
CA LEU A 54 -1.54 -5.84 1.75
C LEU A 54 -0.09 -6.34 1.88
N ARG A 55 0.62 -6.40 0.76
CA ARG A 55 2.05 -6.71 0.72
C ARG A 55 2.87 -5.44 0.92
N ILE A 56 3.74 -5.45 1.93
CA ILE A 56 4.62 -4.33 2.26
C ILE A 56 6.02 -4.59 1.73
N ASN A 57 6.56 -3.66 0.94
CA ASN A 57 7.93 -3.74 0.44
C ASN A 57 8.92 -3.34 1.55
N ILE A 58 9.88 -4.21 1.84
CA ILE A 58 10.98 -3.95 2.78
C ILE A 58 12.30 -4.05 1.99
N PRO A 59 12.93 -2.91 1.66
CA PRO A 59 14.20 -2.92 0.93
C PRO A 59 15.26 -3.74 1.66
N TYR A 60 15.78 -4.76 0.98
CA TYR A 60 16.82 -5.66 1.48
C TYR A 60 16.44 -6.39 2.79
N GLY A 61 15.15 -6.48 3.13
CA GLY A 61 14.67 -7.19 4.33
C GLY A 61 15.05 -6.54 5.67
N MET A 62 15.65 -5.34 5.67
CA MET A 62 16.10 -4.66 6.90
C MET A 62 15.06 -3.67 7.42
N VAL A 63 14.71 -3.76 8.71
CA VAL A 63 13.73 -2.89 9.40
C VAL A 63 14.28 -2.40 10.74
N SER A 64 14.11 -1.11 11.05
CA SER A 64 14.41 -0.55 12.39
C SER A 64 13.27 -0.84 13.36
N SER A 65 13.57 -0.79 14.67
CA SER A 65 12.53 -0.86 15.71
C SER A 65 11.44 0.20 15.55
N THR A 66 11.78 1.40 15.07
CA THR A 66 10.82 2.47 14.79
C THR A 66 9.90 2.15 13.61
N GLN A 67 10.44 1.61 12.51
CA GLN A 67 9.62 1.16 11.38
C GLN A 67 8.74 -0.03 11.78
N LEU A 68 9.27 -1.00 12.56
CA LEU A 68 8.48 -2.14 13.05
C LEU A 68 7.32 -1.70 13.94
N ARG A 69 7.53 -0.72 14.82
CA ARG A 69 6.44 -0.12 15.61
C ARG A 69 5.36 0.50 14.72
N LYS A 70 5.74 1.13 13.60
CA LYS A 70 4.77 1.67 12.65
C LYS A 70 3.99 0.57 11.93
N LEU A 71 4.64 -0.52 11.53
CA LEU A 71 3.96 -1.70 10.98
C LEU A 71 2.96 -2.28 11.98
N ALA A 72 3.38 -2.45 13.24
CA ALA A 72 2.51 -2.96 14.30
C ALA A 72 1.31 -2.03 14.58
N HIS A 73 1.46 -0.72 14.39
CA HIS A 73 0.32 0.20 14.44
C HIS A 73 -0.64 0.00 13.27
N ILE A 74 -0.13 -0.25 12.06
CA ILE A 74 -0.98 -0.53 10.89
C ILE A 74 -1.81 -1.79 11.13
N THR A 75 -1.20 -2.89 11.59
CA THR A 75 -1.93 -4.15 11.79
C THR A 75 -3.00 -4.01 12.87
N ARG A 76 -2.66 -3.43 14.04
CA ARG A 76 -3.61 -3.21 15.13
C ARG A 76 -4.77 -2.28 14.75
N THR A 77 -4.53 -1.33 13.84
CA THR A 77 -5.55 -0.33 13.46
C THR A 77 -6.44 -0.83 12.32
N TYR A 78 -5.89 -1.59 11.37
CA TYR A 78 -6.57 -1.92 10.11
C TYR A 78 -6.72 -3.42 9.84
N ASP A 79 -5.97 -4.29 10.51
CA ASP A 79 -5.89 -5.75 10.26
C ASP A 79 -6.35 -6.59 11.46
N LYS A 80 -7.30 -6.04 12.25
CA LYS A 80 -7.96 -6.71 13.39
C LYS A 80 -7.03 -7.23 14.51
N GLY A 81 -5.72 -6.93 14.52
CA GLY A 81 -4.82 -7.26 15.63
C GLY A 81 -3.39 -7.55 15.24
#